data_AF-A0A8J7XEK9-F1
#
_entry.id   AF-A0A8J7XEK9-F1
#
_cell.length_a   1.000
_cell.length_b   1.000
_cell.length_c   1.000
_cell.angle_alpha   90.00
_cell.angle_beta   90.00
_cell.angle_gamma   90.00
#
_symmetry.space_group_name_H-M   'P 1'
#
loop_
_entity.id
_entity.type
_entity.pdbx_description
1 polymer ?
#
loop_
_entity_poly.entity_id
_entity_poly.type
_entity_poly.pdbx_seq_one_letter_code
_entity_poly.pdbx_strand_id
1 'polypeptide(L)'
;MEKREIIGILLIAVVASTVVTYHIQGASEQAIEVLEEKIPERVPAGEKTTHELSFSLVLRRSVESLIMDFDCLFNATAREGEPTKDVEDAVQLITGLFEAMNAPYTEEEIEVEGGTGTLYDFSDGFSAVAPNLSVISSTTIYSIIEIEGRKQAFRGVSDFFSNRNFSLDSITLSKNEVPETYLTQQAGEAQAQGKPAIMKAPLLGRKEYKANEEDDRISARLVVNSIGVPGHNGIMEVLRLTVDGENQRSQGFFISK
;
A
#
# COMPACT_ATOMS: atom_id res chain seq x y z
N MET A 1 9.59 22.47 58.68
CA MET A 1 9.59 22.23 57.23
C MET A 1 10.31 23.37 56.57
N GLU A 2 11.58 23.15 56.24
CA GLU A 2 12.44 24.16 55.64
C GLU A 2 12.10 24.31 54.16
N LYS A 3 12.22 25.52 53.61
CA LYS A 3 11.93 25.84 52.19
C LYS A 3 12.58 24.86 51.19
N ARG A 4 13.68 24.20 51.57
CA ARG A 4 14.38 23.20 50.76
C ARG A 4 13.60 21.88 50.57
N GLU A 5 12.85 21.43 51.58
CA GLU A 5 12.03 20.21 51.47
C GLU A 5 10.87 20.41 50.49
N ILE A 6 10.23 21.58 50.53
CA ILE A 6 9.12 21.94 49.64
C ILE A 6 9.59 22.04 48.19
N ILE A 7 10.76 22.62 47.94
CA ILE A 7 11.35 22.74 46.60
C ILE A 7 11.72 21.36 46.04
N GLY A 8 12.26 20.47 46.86
CA GLY A 8 12.59 19.10 46.46
C GLY A 8 11.35 18.29 46.05
N ILE A 9 10.27 18.39 46.83
CA ILE A 9 8.99 17.71 46.53
C ILE A 9 8.36 18.27 45.24
N LEU A 10 8.41 19.59 45.03
CA LEU A 10 7.91 20.23 43.81
C LEU A 10 8.68 19.78 42.55
N LEU A 11 10.00 19.70 42.62
CA LEU A 11 10.83 19.21 41.51
C LEU A 11 10.54 17.75 41.17
N ILE A 12 10.41 16.89 42.18
CA ILE A 12 10.06 15.48 41.97
C ILE A 12 8.67 15.34 41.36
N ALA A 13 7.69 16.14 41.82
CA ALA A 13 6.34 16.12 41.27
C ALA A 13 6.29 16.59 39.81
N VAL A 14 7.07 17.61 39.44
CA VAL A 14 7.17 18.09 38.05
C VAL A 14 7.82 17.03 37.17
N VAL A 15 8.93 16.43 37.60
CA VAL A 15 9.61 15.37 36.84
C VAL A 15 8.71 14.15 36.68
N ALA A 16 8.06 13.70 37.76
CA ALA A 16 7.14 12.57 37.71
C ALA A 16 5.93 12.86 36.82
N SER A 17 5.35 14.07 36.90
CA SER A 17 4.27 14.48 36.00
C SER A 17 4.73 14.51 34.55
N THR A 18 5.94 15.00 34.27
CA THR A 18 6.47 15.07 32.90
C THR A 18 6.73 13.68 32.35
N VAL A 19 7.27 12.76 33.16
CA VAL A 19 7.49 11.36 32.76
C VAL A 19 6.18 10.62 32.53
N VAL A 20 5.17 10.85 33.39
CA VAL A 20 3.84 10.26 33.23
C VAL A 20 3.13 10.84 31.99
N THR A 21 3.21 12.15 31.76
CA THR A 21 2.68 12.77 30.53
C THR A 21 3.39 12.23 29.29
N TYR A 22 4.72 12.07 29.32
CA TYR A 22 5.48 11.44 28.24
C TYR A 22 5.09 9.97 28.01
N HIS A 23 4.83 9.21 29.08
CA HIS A 23 4.38 7.82 28.96
C HIS A 23 2.94 7.70 28.43
N ILE A 24 2.05 8.61 28.83
CA ILE A 24 0.67 8.65 28.32
C ILE A 24 0.64 9.11 26.86
N GLN A 25 1.51 10.06 26.47
CA GLN A 25 1.64 10.49 25.07
C GLN A 25 2.34 9.43 24.20
N GLY A 26 3.30 8.69 24.74
CA GLY A 26 4.04 7.65 24.02
C GLY A 26 3.25 6.35 23.79
N ALA A 27 2.12 6.14 24.47
CA ALA A 27 1.30 4.93 24.31
C ALA A 27 0.34 4.97 23.09
N SER A 28 0.32 6.05 22.31
CA SER A 28 -0.49 6.23 21.09
C SER A 28 0.36 6.79 19.93
N GLU A 29 1.60 6.30 19.77
CA GLU A 29 2.46 6.75 18.66
C GLU A 29 1.95 6.29 17.29
N GLN A 30 1.40 5.07 17.19
CA GLN A 30 0.85 4.56 15.94
C GLN A 30 -0.64 4.90 15.82
N ALA A 31 -0.98 5.71 14.81
CA ALA A 31 -2.37 6.10 14.54
C ALA A 31 -3.24 4.93 14.06
N ILE A 32 -2.62 3.88 13.55
CA ILE A 32 -3.22 2.70 12.94
C ILE A 32 -2.74 1.43 13.63
N GLU A 33 -3.62 0.45 13.79
CA GLU A 33 -3.26 -0.92 14.11
C GLU A 33 -3.81 -1.85 13.04
N VAL A 34 -2.96 -2.69 12.47
CA VAL A 34 -3.40 -3.68 11.48
C VAL A 34 -3.86 -4.94 12.21
N LEU A 35 -5.11 -5.32 11.95
CA LEU A 35 -5.80 -6.44 12.57
C LEU A 35 -5.64 -7.73 11.76
N GLU A 36 -5.63 -7.62 10.43
CA GLU A 36 -5.55 -8.76 9.52
C GLU A 36 -4.75 -8.39 8.27
N GLU A 37 -3.82 -9.28 7.92
CA GLU A 37 -3.12 -9.33 6.64
C GLU A 37 -3.22 -10.75 6.12
N LYS A 38 -4.05 -10.96 5.09
CA LYS A 38 -4.22 -12.26 4.46
C LYS A 38 -3.79 -12.15 3.02
N ILE A 39 -2.65 -12.75 2.72
CA ILE A 39 -2.08 -12.79 1.37
C ILE A 39 -1.90 -14.26 0.97
N PRO A 40 -2.37 -14.67 -0.22
CA PRO A 40 -2.17 -16.04 -0.66
C PRO A 40 -0.69 -16.27 -0.95
N GLU A 41 -0.16 -17.41 -0.51
CA GLU A 41 1.23 -17.78 -0.83
C GLU A 41 1.46 -17.90 -2.35
N ARG A 42 0.41 -18.29 -3.09
CA ARG A 42 0.46 -18.53 -4.54
C ARG A 42 -0.78 -18.05 -5.27
N VAL A 43 -0.56 -17.54 -6.47
CA VAL A 43 -1.60 -17.22 -7.46
C VAL A 43 -1.15 -17.76 -8.82
N PRO A 44 -1.50 -19.01 -9.19
CA PRO A 44 -1.00 -19.63 -10.40
C PRO A 44 -1.63 -19.00 -11.65
N ALA A 45 -0.81 -18.39 -12.51
CA ALA A 45 -1.30 -17.77 -13.73
C ALA A 45 -1.99 -18.76 -14.68
N GLY A 46 -3.19 -18.40 -15.16
CA GLY A 46 -3.93 -19.15 -16.17
C GLY A 46 -4.79 -20.30 -15.64
N GLU A 47 -4.84 -20.50 -14.32
CA GLU A 47 -5.73 -21.47 -13.68
C GLU A 47 -7.07 -20.82 -13.31
N LYS A 48 -8.18 -21.57 -13.42
CA LYS A 48 -9.50 -21.07 -13.03
C LYS A 48 -9.71 -21.25 -11.53
N THR A 49 -8.94 -20.49 -10.75
CA THR A 49 -9.02 -20.44 -9.28
C THR A 49 -9.16 -19.01 -8.81
N THR A 50 -9.77 -18.84 -7.64
CA THR A 50 -9.90 -17.54 -6.99
C THR A 50 -9.08 -17.49 -5.72
N HIS A 51 -8.45 -16.36 -5.48
CA HIS A 51 -7.57 -16.11 -4.34
C HIS A 51 -7.99 -14.80 -3.68
N GLU A 52 -7.87 -14.74 -2.36
CA GLU A 52 -8.30 -13.57 -1.58
C GLU A 52 -7.10 -12.90 -0.96
N LEU A 53 -6.99 -11.59 -1.20
CA LEU A 53 -6.14 -10.69 -0.45
C LEU A 53 -7.04 -9.87 0.47
N SER A 54 -6.79 -9.85 1.77
CA SER A 54 -7.51 -8.97 2.70
C SER A 54 -6.57 -8.24 3.64
N PHE A 55 -6.92 -6.98 3.88
CA PHE A 55 -6.26 -6.09 4.80
C PHE A 55 -7.33 -5.46 5.68
N SER A 56 -7.20 -5.58 6.99
CA SER A 56 -8.11 -4.95 7.94
C SER A 56 -7.30 -4.20 9.00
N LEU A 57 -7.71 -2.98 9.30
CA LEU A 57 -7.07 -2.13 10.29
C LEU A 57 -8.11 -1.42 11.16
N VAL A 58 -7.65 -0.92 12.31
CA VAL A 58 -8.42 -0.08 13.21
C VAL A 58 -7.62 1.18 13.53
N LEU A 59 -8.31 2.31 13.64
CA LEU A 59 -7.70 3.55 14.07
C LEU A 59 -7.57 3.60 15.59
N ARG A 60 -6.39 4.02 16.08
CA ARG A 60 -6.10 4.17 17.51
C ARG A 60 -6.26 5.60 18.03
N ARG A 61 -6.59 6.54 17.14
CA ARG A 61 -6.96 7.92 17.43
C ARG A 61 -7.74 8.50 16.25
N SER A 62 -8.41 9.63 16.45
CA SER A 62 -9.02 10.37 15.35
C SER A 62 -7.96 10.95 14.42
N VAL A 63 -8.22 10.89 13.11
CA VAL A 63 -7.34 11.40 12.05
C VAL A 63 -8.19 12.10 10.98
N GLU A 64 -7.63 13.13 10.35
CA GLU A 64 -8.33 13.87 9.30
C GLU A 64 -8.45 13.05 8.01
N SER A 65 -7.37 12.36 7.66
CA SER A 65 -7.27 11.54 6.45
C SER A 65 -6.48 10.25 6.69
N LEU A 66 -7.01 9.14 6.17
CA LEU A 66 -6.29 7.90 5.96
C LEU A 66 -6.32 7.58 4.47
N ILE A 67 -5.16 7.33 3.88
CA ILE A 67 -5.02 6.86 2.50
C ILE A 67 -4.45 5.45 2.52
N MET A 68 -5.12 4.55 1.83
CA MET A 68 -4.61 3.23 1.49
C MET A 68 -4.23 3.22 0.01
N ASP A 69 -2.95 3.02 -0.27
CA ASP A 69 -2.43 2.83 -1.62
C ASP A 69 -2.05 1.35 -1.82
N PHE A 70 -2.45 0.81 -2.97
CA PHE A 70 -2.15 -0.54 -3.39
C PHE A 70 -1.32 -0.50 -4.67
N ASP A 71 -0.21 -1.23 -4.69
CA ASP A 71 0.64 -1.37 -5.86
C ASP A 71 0.90 -2.84 -6.15
N CYS A 72 0.80 -3.22 -7.42
CA CYS A 72 1.00 -4.59 -7.87
C CYS A 72 2.21 -4.66 -8.80
N LEU A 73 3.29 -5.29 -8.33
CA LEU A 73 4.55 -5.40 -9.05
C LEU A 73 4.88 -6.83 -9.44
N PHE A 74 5.39 -7.02 -10.64
CA PHE A 74 5.92 -8.31 -11.10
C PHE A 74 7.42 -8.37 -10.89
N ASN A 75 7.91 -9.55 -10.52
CA ASN A 75 9.34 -9.81 -10.44
C ASN A 75 9.99 -9.66 -11.83
N ALA A 76 10.89 -8.69 -11.93
CA ALA A 76 11.67 -8.33 -13.10
C ALA A 76 13.16 -8.62 -12.92
N THR A 77 13.52 -9.43 -11.91
CA THR A 77 14.91 -9.82 -11.63
C THR A 77 15.48 -10.57 -12.83
N ALA A 78 16.60 -10.09 -13.36
CA ALA A 78 17.28 -10.72 -14.47
C ALA A 78 17.78 -12.12 -14.06
N ARG A 79 17.63 -13.09 -14.97
CA ARG A 79 18.10 -14.47 -14.75
C ARG A 79 19.60 -14.64 -14.98
N GLU A 80 20.21 -13.72 -15.73
CA GLU A 80 21.62 -13.72 -16.10
C GLU A 80 22.18 -12.29 -15.94
N GLY A 81 23.43 -12.15 -15.49
CA GLY A 81 24.08 -10.85 -15.32
C GLY A 81 23.74 -10.15 -13.99
N GLU A 82 23.62 -8.82 -14.04
CA GLU A 82 23.26 -7.98 -12.90
C GLU A 82 21.74 -8.03 -12.67
N PRO A 83 21.26 -8.58 -11.54
CA PRO A 83 19.85 -8.93 -11.35
C PRO A 83 18.88 -7.73 -11.39
N THR A 84 19.36 -6.53 -11.07
CA THR A 84 18.54 -5.31 -10.91
C THR A 84 18.76 -4.27 -11.98
N LYS A 85 19.74 -4.45 -12.87
CA LYS A 85 20.23 -3.41 -13.77
C LYS A 85 19.13 -2.79 -14.63
N ASP A 86 18.28 -3.60 -15.25
CA ASP A 86 17.22 -3.11 -16.12
C ASP A 86 16.22 -2.20 -15.39
N VAL A 87 15.97 -2.48 -14.11
CA VAL A 87 15.10 -1.66 -13.25
C VAL A 87 15.84 -0.41 -12.77
N GLU A 88 17.11 -0.53 -12.38
CA GLU A 88 17.96 0.60 -11.99
C GLU A 88 18.10 1.63 -13.13
N ASP A 89 18.42 1.16 -14.34
CA ASP A 89 18.55 2.00 -15.54
C ASP A 89 17.21 2.69 -15.87
N ALA A 90 16.08 1.98 -15.72
CA ALA A 90 14.75 2.55 -15.93
C ALA A 90 14.41 3.63 -14.90
N VAL A 91 14.66 3.36 -13.61
CA VAL A 91 14.45 4.33 -12.53
C VAL A 91 15.32 5.57 -12.78
N GLN A 92 16.60 5.40 -13.08
CA GLN A 92 17.51 6.53 -13.34
C GLN A 92 17.02 7.40 -14.50
N LEU A 93 16.57 6.78 -15.60
CA LEU A 93 16.05 7.49 -16.76
C LEU A 93 14.77 8.26 -16.44
N ILE A 94 13.81 7.64 -15.74
CA ILE A 94 12.52 8.23 -15.42
C ILE A 94 12.67 9.34 -14.39
N THR A 95 13.48 9.13 -13.34
CA THR A 95 13.82 10.16 -12.35
C THR A 95 14.42 11.38 -13.03
N GLY A 96 15.42 11.19 -13.90
CA GLY A 96 16.03 12.32 -14.63
C GLY A 96 15.03 13.08 -15.52
N LEU A 97 14.05 12.39 -16.11
CA LEU A 97 12.96 13.02 -16.86
C LEU A 97 12.02 13.82 -15.94
N PHE A 98 11.63 13.26 -14.81
CA PHE A 98 10.72 13.91 -13.86
C PHE A 98 11.36 15.14 -13.21
N GLU A 99 12.63 15.04 -12.81
CA GLU A 99 13.42 16.17 -12.32
C GLU A 99 13.51 17.29 -13.38
N ALA A 100 13.80 16.94 -14.64
CA ALA A 100 13.89 17.93 -15.72
C ALA A 100 12.54 18.64 -16.02
N MET A 101 11.42 17.96 -15.78
CA MET A 101 10.08 18.52 -15.94
C MET A 101 9.53 19.17 -14.66
N ASN A 102 10.26 19.09 -13.54
CA ASN A 102 9.76 19.46 -12.20
C ASN A 102 8.43 18.75 -11.86
N ALA A 103 8.34 17.47 -12.23
CA ALA A 103 7.21 16.60 -11.93
C ALA A 103 7.44 15.83 -10.62
N PRO A 104 6.43 15.67 -9.77
CA PRO A 104 6.57 14.94 -8.52
C PRO A 104 6.66 13.43 -8.77
N TYR A 105 7.45 12.76 -7.94
CA TYR A 105 7.45 11.31 -7.75
C TYR A 105 7.74 11.02 -6.28
N THR A 106 7.38 9.82 -5.83
CA THR A 106 7.66 9.36 -4.46
C THR A 106 8.80 8.36 -4.50
N GLU A 107 9.77 8.57 -3.63
CA GLU A 107 10.81 7.60 -3.29
C GLU A 107 10.67 7.28 -1.80
N GLU A 108 10.50 6.01 -1.47
CA GLU A 108 10.30 5.58 -0.08
C GLU A 108 10.92 4.22 0.20
N GLU A 109 11.25 3.98 1.47
CA GLU A 109 11.67 2.66 1.93
C GLU A 109 10.44 1.76 2.12
N ILE A 110 10.55 0.51 1.68
CA ILE A 110 9.53 -0.51 1.88
C ILE A 110 10.10 -1.68 2.69
N GLU A 111 9.30 -2.17 3.63
CA GLU A 111 9.61 -3.39 4.37
C GLU A 111 9.07 -4.61 3.63
N VAL A 112 9.85 -5.68 3.61
CA VAL A 112 9.43 -6.99 3.08
C VAL A 112 9.85 -8.08 4.05
N GLU A 113 9.25 -9.26 3.97
CA GLU A 113 9.68 -10.37 4.82
C GLU A 113 11.15 -10.71 4.54
N GLY A 114 12.00 -10.56 5.58
CA GLY A 114 13.43 -10.86 5.51
C GLY A 114 14.30 -9.79 4.85
N GLY A 115 13.78 -8.59 4.58
CA GLY A 115 14.53 -7.54 3.90
C GLY A 115 13.86 -6.17 3.89
N THR A 116 14.52 -5.23 3.24
CA THR A 116 13.95 -3.91 2.90
C THR A 116 14.33 -3.53 1.48
N GLY A 117 13.74 -2.46 0.97
CA GLY A 117 14.11 -1.93 -0.32
C GLY A 117 13.60 -0.52 -0.55
N THR A 118 13.81 -0.03 -1.75
CA THR A 118 13.32 1.27 -2.18
C THR A 118 12.23 1.07 -3.21
N LEU A 119 11.13 1.81 -3.05
CA LEU A 119 10.05 1.91 -4.03
C LEU A 119 10.07 3.30 -4.64
N TYR A 120 9.92 3.34 -5.97
CA TYR A 120 9.80 4.55 -6.77
C TYR A 120 8.42 4.55 -7.42
N ASP A 121 7.62 5.54 -7.07
CA ASP A 121 6.27 5.73 -7.57
C ASP A 121 6.18 7.01 -8.40
N PHE A 122 6.00 6.81 -9.70
CA PHE A 122 5.86 7.89 -10.68
C PHE A 122 4.40 8.15 -11.06
N SER A 123 3.44 7.46 -10.44
CA SER A 123 2.04 7.40 -10.87
C SER A 123 1.35 8.76 -10.83
N ASP A 124 1.59 9.54 -9.77
CA ASP A 124 1.02 10.88 -9.63
C ASP A 124 1.55 11.81 -10.75
N GLY A 125 2.85 11.80 -11.03
CA GLY A 125 3.41 12.59 -12.13
C GLY A 125 2.96 12.11 -13.52
N PHE A 126 2.81 10.80 -13.74
CA PHE A 126 2.22 10.27 -14.98
C PHE A 126 0.74 10.67 -15.14
N SER A 127 -0.04 10.69 -14.06
CA SER A 127 -1.45 11.10 -14.09
C SER A 127 -1.65 12.58 -14.45
N ALA A 128 -0.65 13.42 -14.20
CA ALA A 128 -0.69 14.82 -14.60
C ALA A 128 -0.52 15.04 -16.11
N VAL A 129 0.11 14.09 -16.82
CA VAL A 129 0.49 14.22 -18.23
C VAL A 129 -0.23 13.24 -19.17
N ALA A 130 -0.84 12.18 -18.64
CA ALA A 130 -1.54 11.16 -19.39
C ALA A 130 -2.96 10.94 -18.85
N PRO A 131 -3.92 10.48 -19.67
CA PRO A 131 -5.24 10.10 -19.19
C PRO A 131 -5.15 9.00 -18.13
N ASN A 132 -5.90 9.12 -17.03
CA ASN A 132 -5.84 8.17 -15.89
C ASN A 132 -5.98 6.69 -16.29
N LEU A 133 -6.79 6.38 -17.30
CA LEU A 133 -6.96 5.00 -17.79
C LEU A 133 -5.68 4.42 -18.39
N SER A 134 -4.84 5.25 -19.00
CA SER A 134 -3.54 4.83 -19.54
C SER A 134 -2.53 4.55 -18.43
N VAL A 135 -2.63 5.26 -17.29
CA VAL A 135 -1.74 5.11 -16.15
C VAL A 135 -1.93 3.74 -15.47
N ILE A 136 -3.18 3.30 -15.32
CA ILE A 136 -3.54 2.01 -14.67
C ILE A 136 -2.95 0.79 -15.40
N SER A 137 -2.70 0.90 -16.70
CA SER A 137 -2.11 -0.16 -17.51
C SER A 137 -0.61 0.00 -17.76
N SER A 138 -0.01 1.10 -17.29
CA SER A 138 1.38 1.44 -17.58
C SER A 138 2.27 1.18 -16.37
N THR A 139 3.48 0.70 -16.63
CA THR A 139 4.49 0.55 -15.58
C THR A 139 4.84 1.92 -15.02
N THR A 140 4.51 2.14 -13.77
CA THR A 140 4.61 3.42 -13.05
C THR A 140 5.29 3.25 -11.69
N ILE A 141 5.37 2.02 -11.20
CA ILE A 141 6.01 1.65 -9.96
C ILE A 141 7.24 0.78 -10.25
N TYR A 142 8.32 1.06 -9.56
CA TYR A 142 9.54 0.26 -9.59
C TYR A 142 10.00 0.02 -8.16
N SER A 143 10.59 -1.15 -7.90
CA SER A 143 11.19 -1.41 -6.61
C SER A 143 12.42 -2.28 -6.72
N ILE A 144 13.40 -2.00 -5.88
CA ILE A 144 14.59 -2.81 -5.69
C ILE A 144 14.67 -3.15 -4.21
N ILE A 145 14.64 -4.44 -3.91
CA ILE A 145 14.67 -4.95 -2.54
C ILE A 145 15.90 -5.83 -2.35
N GLU A 146 16.33 -5.96 -1.11
CA GLU A 146 17.39 -6.89 -0.71
C GLU A 146 16.88 -7.81 0.39
N ILE A 147 16.81 -9.11 0.08
CA ILE A 147 16.40 -10.16 1.02
C ILE A 147 17.60 -11.07 1.25
N GLU A 148 18.05 -11.18 2.49
CA GLU A 148 19.19 -12.04 2.88
C GLU A 148 20.44 -11.83 2.00
N GLY A 149 20.74 -10.58 1.63
CA GLY A 149 21.89 -10.22 0.78
C GLY A 149 21.68 -10.46 -0.73
N ARG A 150 20.46 -10.81 -1.15
CA ARG A 150 20.10 -10.98 -2.57
C ARG A 150 19.18 -9.88 -3.03
N LYS A 151 19.65 -9.12 -4.02
CA LYS A 151 18.84 -8.11 -4.67
C LYS A 151 17.80 -8.71 -5.60
N GLN A 152 16.59 -8.19 -5.54
CA GLN A 152 15.50 -8.49 -6.47
C GLN A 152 14.93 -7.20 -7.01
N ALA A 153 14.51 -7.25 -8.27
CA ALA A 153 13.96 -6.11 -8.99
C ALA A 153 12.49 -6.38 -9.31
N PHE A 154 11.67 -5.34 -9.15
CA PHE A 154 10.24 -5.39 -9.38
C PHE A 154 9.81 -4.17 -10.20
N ARG A 155 8.80 -4.38 -11.05
CA ARG A 155 8.15 -3.29 -11.77
C ARG A 155 6.66 -3.58 -11.90
N GLY A 156 5.84 -2.55 -11.82
CA GLY A 156 4.41 -2.71 -11.64
C GLY A 156 3.59 -1.50 -11.95
N VAL A 157 2.34 -1.59 -11.55
CA VAL A 157 1.34 -0.52 -11.68
C VAL A 157 0.88 -0.11 -10.28
N SER A 158 0.56 1.16 -10.12
CA SER A 158 -0.21 1.61 -8.96
C SER A 158 -1.68 1.29 -9.23
N ASP A 159 -2.13 0.14 -8.76
CA ASP A 159 -3.53 -0.28 -8.76
C ASP A 159 -3.72 -1.45 -7.80
N PHE A 160 -4.98 -1.70 -7.41
CA PHE A 160 -5.36 -2.82 -6.54
C PHE A 160 -4.88 -4.19 -7.03
N PHE A 161 -4.71 -4.35 -8.34
CA PHE A 161 -4.00 -5.48 -8.92
C PHE A 161 -3.70 -5.17 -10.39
N SER A 162 -2.65 -5.78 -10.94
CA SER A 162 -2.34 -5.63 -12.36
C SER A 162 -3.52 -6.06 -13.23
N ASN A 163 -3.95 -5.18 -14.14
CA ASN A 163 -5.05 -5.43 -15.07
C ASN A 163 -6.38 -5.78 -14.36
N ARG A 164 -6.74 -5.02 -13.32
CA ARG A 164 -7.89 -5.29 -12.43
C ARG A 164 -9.20 -5.69 -13.13
N ASN A 165 -9.46 -5.21 -14.35
CA ASN A 165 -10.66 -5.58 -15.10
C ASN A 165 -10.71 -7.05 -15.56
N PHE A 166 -9.57 -7.73 -15.55
CA PHE A 166 -9.45 -9.13 -15.94
C PHE A 166 -8.96 -10.00 -14.79
N SER A 167 -8.05 -9.50 -13.97
CA SER A 167 -7.39 -10.25 -12.90
C SER A 167 -8.16 -10.25 -11.58
N LEU A 168 -9.10 -9.33 -11.37
CA LEU A 168 -9.94 -9.33 -10.19
C LEU A 168 -11.36 -9.75 -10.56
N ASP A 169 -12.03 -10.49 -9.67
CA ASP A 169 -13.48 -10.71 -9.72
C ASP A 169 -14.20 -9.59 -8.94
N SER A 170 -13.63 -9.16 -7.82
CA SER A 170 -14.21 -8.10 -7.00
C SER A 170 -13.18 -7.31 -6.18
N ILE A 171 -13.54 -6.07 -5.86
CA ILE A 171 -12.90 -5.21 -4.88
C ILE A 171 -13.97 -4.82 -3.88
N THR A 172 -13.73 -5.03 -2.58
CA THR A 172 -14.58 -4.50 -1.51
C THR A 172 -13.74 -3.62 -0.60
N LEU A 173 -14.11 -2.34 -0.52
CA LEU A 173 -13.52 -1.36 0.39
C LEU A 173 -14.56 -1.07 1.46
N SER A 174 -14.21 -1.04 2.73
CA SER A 174 -15.19 -0.78 3.78
C SER A 174 -14.66 0.12 4.89
N LYS A 175 -15.59 0.90 5.45
CA LYS A 175 -15.43 1.64 6.70
C LYS A 175 -16.58 1.27 7.62
N ASN A 176 -16.29 0.82 8.84
CA ASN A 176 -17.27 0.42 9.85
C ASN A 176 -18.35 -0.54 9.32
N GLU A 177 -17.92 -1.60 8.62
CA GLU A 177 -18.81 -2.62 8.05
C GLU A 177 -19.77 -2.10 6.98
N VAL A 178 -19.53 -0.91 6.42
CA VAL A 178 -20.26 -0.38 5.26
C VAL A 178 -19.45 -0.66 3.99
N PRO A 179 -19.80 -1.70 3.19
CA PRO A 179 -19.00 -2.10 2.05
C PRO A 179 -19.33 -1.31 0.77
N GLU A 180 -18.30 -0.80 0.12
CA GLU A 180 -18.26 -0.36 -1.26
C GLU A 180 -17.69 -1.49 -2.12
N THR A 181 -18.56 -2.31 -2.73
CA THR A 181 -18.16 -3.45 -3.57
C THR A 181 -18.24 -3.11 -5.05
N TYR A 182 -17.16 -3.38 -5.77
CA TYR A 182 -17.05 -3.29 -7.22
C TYR A 182 -16.82 -4.67 -7.81
N LEU A 183 -17.49 -4.98 -8.93
CA LEU A 183 -17.46 -6.30 -9.56
C LEU A 183 -16.98 -6.22 -11.01
N THR A 184 -16.26 -7.25 -11.45
CA THR A 184 -15.77 -7.33 -12.83
C THR A 184 -16.90 -7.56 -13.82
N GLN A 185 -16.78 -6.94 -15.00
CA GLN A 185 -17.82 -6.89 -16.04
C GLN A 185 -17.95 -8.18 -16.86
N GLN A 186 -17.51 -9.36 -16.38
CA GLN A 186 -17.89 -10.60 -17.06
C GLN A 186 -19.42 -10.67 -17.06
N ALA A 187 -19.97 -10.64 -18.27
CA ALA A 187 -21.19 -9.93 -18.62
C ALA A 187 -22.44 -10.33 -17.82
N GLY A 188 -23.03 -9.37 -17.09
CA GLY A 188 -24.38 -9.46 -16.53
C GLY A 188 -24.46 -9.47 -14.99
N GLU A 189 -23.45 -9.94 -14.29
CA GLU A 189 -23.54 -10.18 -12.84
C GLU A 189 -23.51 -8.89 -12.01
N ALA A 190 -22.61 -7.94 -12.33
CA ALA A 190 -22.53 -6.66 -11.61
C ALA A 190 -23.83 -5.85 -11.70
N GLN A 191 -24.41 -5.78 -12.90
CA GLN A 191 -25.66 -5.07 -13.15
C GLN A 191 -26.87 -5.80 -12.55
N ALA A 192 -26.89 -7.14 -12.58
CA ALA A 192 -27.91 -7.95 -11.91
C ALA A 192 -27.88 -7.78 -10.39
N GLN A 193 -26.69 -7.55 -9.80
CA GLN A 193 -26.52 -7.31 -8.37
C GLN A 193 -26.61 -5.82 -7.98
N GLY A 194 -26.84 -4.92 -8.94
CA GLY A 194 -26.90 -3.47 -8.69
C GLY A 194 -25.59 -2.87 -8.20
N LYS A 195 -24.45 -3.52 -8.47
CA LYS A 195 -23.11 -3.09 -8.02
C LYS A 195 -22.37 -2.33 -9.13
N PRO A 196 -21.53 -1.35 -8.80
CA PRO A 196 -20.70 -0.67 -9.77
C PRO A 196 -19.68 -1.63 -10.40
N ALA A 197 -19.32 -1.36 -11.65
CA ALA A 197 -18.24 -2.07 -12.33
C ALA A 197 -16.88 -1.80 -11.66
N ILE A 198 -15.97 -2.77 -11.74
CA ILE A 198 -14.62 -2.69 -11.15
C ILE A 198 -13.81 -1.49 -11.64
N MET A 199 -14.02 -1.07 -12.89
CA MET A 199 -13.36 0.13 -13.43
C MET A 199 -13.84 1.44 -12.79
N LYS A 200 -14.93 1.42 -12.02
CA LYS A 200 -15.38 2.56 -11.19
C LYS A 200 -14.75 2.57 -9.79
N ALA A 201 -13.96 1.55 -9.43
CA ALA A 201 -13.16 1.59 -8.22
C ALA A 201 -12.17 2.76 -8.29
N PRO A 202 -11.71 3.28 -7.13
CA PRO A 202 -10.74 4.36 -7.08
C PRO A 202 -9.55 4.10 -8.01
N LEU A 203 -9.07 5.16 -8.66
CA LEU A 203 -7.95 5.06 -9.60
C LEU A 203 -6.64 4.94 -8.81
N LEU A 204 -5.61 4.41 -9.46
CA LEU A 204 -4.28 4.26 -8.88
C LEU A 204 -4.23 3.41 -7.61
N GLY A 205 -5.18 2.48 -7.43
CA GLY A 205 -5.22 1.68 -6.20
C GLY A 205 -5.41 2.50 -4.93
N ARG A 206 -5.80 3.77 -5.03
CA ARG A 206 -5.78 4.72 -3.91
C ARG A 206 -7.17 4.94 -3.34
N LYS A 207 -7.40 4.60 -2.07
CA LYS A 207 -8.64 4.93 -1.36
C LYS A 207 -8.35 5.86 -0.19
N GLU A 208 -8.89 7.07 -0.29
CA GLU A 208 -8.91 8.03 0.81
C GLU A 208 -10.18 7.88 1.66
N TYR A 209 -10.01 7.82 2.97
CA TYR A 209 -11.06 7.89 3.98
C TYR A 209 -10.89 9.19 4.76
N LYS A 210 -11.95 10.00 4.83
CA LYS A 210 -11.95 11.30 5.53
C LYS A 210 -12.76 11.24 6.80
N ALA A 211 -12.45 12.15 7.73
CA ALA A 211 -13.16 12.32 9.00
C ALA A 211 -13.25 10.97 9.74
N ASN A 212 -12.09 10.47 10.15
CA ASN A 212 -12.02 9.17 10.79
C ASN A 212 -11.88 9.31 12.30
N GLU A 213 -12.71 8.57 13.01
CA GLU A 213 -12.79 8.59 14.47
C GLU A 213 -11.91 7.47 15.06
N GLU A 214 -11.62 7.58 16.35
CA GLU A 214 -10.97 6.48 17.08
C GLU A 214 -11.84 5.22 16.98
N ASP A 215 -11.20 4.06 16.86
CA ASP A 215 -11.83 2.75 16.67
C ASP A 215 -12.57 2.52 15.33
N ASP A 216 -12.51 3.47 14.38
CA ASP A 216 -12.99 3.23 13.02
C ASP A 216 -12.25 2.02 12.43
N ARG A 217 -13.02 1.09 11.86
CA ARG A 217 -12.51 -0.13 11.22
C ARG A 217 -12.53 0.03 9.73
N ILE A 218 -11.39 -0.20 9.09
CA ILE A 218 -11.22 -0.02 7.66
C ILE A 218 -10.68 -1.31 7.09
N SER A 219 -11.22 -1.74 5.95
CA SER A 219 -10.73 -2.94 5.28
C SER A 219 -10.78 -2.83 3.76
N ALA A 220 -9.87 -3.57 3.14
CA ALA A 220 -9.83 -3.83 1.72
C ALA A 220 -9.79 -5.33 1.49
N ARG A 221 -10.66 -5.83 0.62
CA ARG A 221 -10.71 -7.23 0.19
C ARG A 221 -10.71 -7.30 -1.31
N LEU A 222 -9.73 -7.99 -1.86
CA LEU A 222 -9.53 -8.20 -3.29
C LEU A 222 -9.71 -9.69 -3.58
N VAL A 223 -10.57 -10.02 -4.54
CA VAL A 223 -10.72 -11.38 -5.02
C VAL A 223 -10.07 -11.47 -6.38
N VAL A 224 -8.90 -12.10 -6.43
CA VAL A 224 -8.10 -12.30 -7.64
C VAL A 224 -8.56 -13.56 -8.35
N ASN A 225 -8.83 -13.44 -9.64
CA ASN A 225 -9.08 -14.53 -10.56
C ASN A 225 -7.80 -14.86 -11.34
N SER A 226 -7.20 -15.99 -10.97
CA SER A 226 -5.93 -16.47 -11.53
C SER A 226 -5.91 -16.58 -13.05
N ILE A 227 -7.08 -16.72 -13.70
CA ILE A 227 -7.18 -16.80 -15.16
C ILE A 227 -6.79 -15.48 -15.84
N GLY A 228 -7.02 -14.35 -15.17
CA GLY A 228 -6.72 -13.01 -15.68
C GLY A 228 -5.34 -12.49 -15.27
N VAL A 229 -4.60 -13.26 -14.47
CA VAL A 229 -3.26 -12.92 -14.01
C VAL A 229 -2.24 -13.25 -15.13
N PRO A 230 -1.47 -12.27 -15.62
CA PRO A 230 -0.42 -12.51 -16.61
C PRO A 230 0.62 -13.51 -16.09
N GLY A 231 1.28 -14.25 -16.98
CA GLY A 231 2.38 -15.13 -16.57
C GLY A 231 3.49 -14.36 -15.84
N HIS A 232 3.81 -14.78 -14.61
CA HIS A 232 4.82 -14.13 -13.76
C HIS A 232 5.79 -15.14 -13.13
N ASN A 233 6.93 -14.64 -12.65
CA ASN A 233 7.87 -15.40 -11.81
C ASN A 233 7.69 -15.10 -10.31
N GLY A 234 6.75 -14.24 -9.97
CA GLY A 234 6.45 -13.75 -8.63
C GLY A 234 5.76 -12.40 -8.74
N ILE A 235 4.85 -12.13 -7.81
CA ILE A 235 4.18 -10.84 -7.64
C ILE A 235 4.57 -10.31 -6.26
N MET A 236 4.76 -9.01 -6.16
CA MET A 236 4.83 -8.29 -4.90
C MET A 236 3.64 -7.34 -4.87
N GLU A 237 2.72 -7.58 -3.93
CA GLU A 237 1.67 -6.62 -3.60
C GLU A 237 2.20 -5.69 -2.52
N VAL A 238 2.10 -4.38 -2.70
CA VAL A 238 2.54 -3.40 -1.72
C VAL A 238 1.32 -2.67 -1.17
N LEU A 239 1.23 -2.60 0.16
CA LEU A 239 0.28 -1.75 0.87
C LEU A 239 1.03 -0.58 1.50
N ARG A 240 0.60 0.64 1.17
CA ARG A 240 1.08 1.86 1.82
C ARG A 240 -0.06 2.54 2.55
N LEU A 241 0.21 2.96 3.79
CA LEU A 241 -0.75 3.60 4.67
C LEU A 241 -0.23 4.99 5.03
N THR A 242 -0.94 6.02 4.56
CA THR A 242 -0.63 7.41 4.86
C THR A 242 -1.71 7.98 5.77
N VAL A 243 -1.32 8.53 6.92
CA VAL A 243 -2.22 9.17 7.89
C VAL A 243 -1.86 10.64 8.00
N ASP A 244 -2.83 11.53 7.78
CA ASP A 244 -2.65 12.99 7.87
C ASP A 244 -1.44 13.51 7.06
N GLY A 245 -1.13 12.85 5.94
CA GLY A 245 -0.01 13.18 5.06
C GLY A 245 1.33 12.54 5.44
N GLU A 246 1.39 11.79 6.54
CA GLU A 246 2.59 11.07 6.99
C GLU A 246 2.47 9.57 6.67
N ASN A 247 3.50 9.02 6.02
CA ASN A 247 3.59 7.57 5.82
C ASN A 247 3.75 6.88 7.19
N GLN A 248 2.82 5.98 7.51
CA GLN A 248 2.85 5.19 8.74
C GLN A 248 3.36 3.76 8.49
N ARG A 249 3.19 3.26 7.26
CA ARG A 249 3.58 1.90 6.87
C ARG A 249 3.69 1.80 5.35
N SER A 250 4.76 1.17 4.87
CA SER A 250 4.93 0.74 3.48
C SER A 250 5.48 -0.68 3.48
N GLN A 251 4.66 -1.66 3.08
CA GLN A 251 5.03 -3.08 3.17
C GLN A 251 4.71 -3.85 1.90
N GLY A 252 5.67 -4.64 1.44
CA GLY A 252 5.53 -5.57 0.32
C GLY A 252 5.28 -7.02 0.78
N PHE A 253 4.39 -7.70 0.07
CA PHE A 253 4.00 -9.09 0.30
C PHE A 253 4.24 -9.93 -0.95
N PHE A 254 5.01 -11.02 -0.83
CA PHE A 254 5.30 -11.89 -1.97
C PHE A 254 4.19 -12.92 -2.21
N ILE A 255 3.83 -13.04 -3.48
CA ILE A 255 2.93 -14.06 -3.99
C ILE A 255 3.74 -14.85 -5.02
N SER A 256 4.00 -16.13 -4.73
CA SER A 256 4.69 -16.98 -5.68
C SER A 256 3.77 -17.36 -6.84
N LYS A 257 4.39 -17.83 -7.92
CA LYS A 257 3.67 -18.56 -8.97
C LYS A 257 3.04 -19.84 -8.41
#